data_AF-A0A959NRM2-F1
#
_entry.id   AF-A0A959NRM2-F1
#
_cell.length_a   1.000
_cell.length_b   1.000
_cell.length_c   1.000
_cell.angle_alpha   90.00
_cell.angle_beta   90.00
_cell.angle_gamma   90.00
#
_symmetry.space_group_name_H-M   'P 1'
#
loop_
_entity.id
_entity.type
_entity.pdbx_description
1 polymer ?
#
loop_
_entity_poly.entity_id
_entity_poly.type
_entity_poly.pdbx_seq_one_letter_code
_entity_poly.pdbx_strand_id
1 'polypeptide(L)'
;DKYQTVIGYGAGGSYLRNSENHVQFLSYMNKVIKKNAPNKLTYSSFIEVSKGEKIPGLDLYGFEIYAEEPPLFINKFANSTLNDSSIYFISEATYPNYKGATNGYLNDYSFEGQAKFFDGIMDVTNESNLKGFVLNTMFEFYGDYTPFFAGFNTENNYAIGILSQDDEGSRLSYNLVKSRLTSGVKTSVPIGSSEEDAPLFFIIAALLISIIIALLINSKRKFREDSTRALLRPYNFYSDLRDQRILASFHSTILMLLLAGSNALMFTILLYYLKNNILFEKIILAFGSYKFSSIVGHFAWNPQQAFIYLYVVTIGLFLLISVIFHMASFFVKTKVHYSSVYSVAIWAFLPLALLVPFETILYKILQLQSYNNIIYLIIILFMLWNLQRFLKGIFVIFDVRPFYVYFFSITIFAALTTVVLFYFQFSANAFDYISLAIKQFSLL
;
A
#
# COMPACT_ATOMS: atom_id res chain seq x y z
N ASP A 1 -30.09 -33.06 1.89
CA ASP A 1 -30.78 -31.79 1.58
C ASP A 1 -32.07 -31.65 2.38
N LYS A 2 -32.02 -31.03 3.56
CA LYS A 2 -33.18 -30.90 4.46
C LYS A 2 -33.79 -29.49 4.51
N TYR A 3 -33.06 -28.48 4.03
CA TYR A 3 -33.46 -27.08 4.14
C TYR A 3 -33.88 -26.54 2.77
N GLN A 4 -35.14 -26.14 2.65
CA GLN A 4 -35.70 -25.59 1.41
C GLN A 4 -35.20 -24.16 1.15
N THR A 5 -34.83 -23.42 2.20
CA THR A 5 -34.30 -22.05 2.10
C THR A 5 -32.89 -21.97 1.50
N VAL A 6 -32.13 -23.06 1.53
CA VAL A 6 -30.80 -23.12 0.91
C VAL A 6 -30.98 -23.34 -0.58
N ILE A 7 -30.70 -22.34 -1.41
CA ILE A 7 -30.82 -22.43 -2.87
C ILE A 7 -29.55 -23.01 -3.54
N GLY A 8 -28.41 -22.89 -2.88
CA GLY A 8 -27.12 -23.31 -3.40
C GLY A 8 -26.00 -23.32 -2.37
N TYR A 9 -24.84 -23.84 -2.77
CA TYR A 9 -23.63 -23.90 -1.97
C TYR A 9 -22.47 -23.23 -2.69
N GLY A 10 -21.70 -22.42 -1.95
CA GLY A 10 -20.53 -21.73 -2.45
C GLY A 10 -19.26 -22.54 -2.22
N ALA A 11 -18.33 -22.54 -3.18
CA ALA A 11 -16.99 -23.12 -2.99
C ALA A 11 -15.98 -22.14 -2.36
N GLY A 12 -16.37 -20.86 -2.20
CA GLY A 12 -15.55 -19.79 -1.63
C GLY A 12 -15.51 -18.55 -2.53
N GLY A 13 -14.58 -17.65 -2.22
CA GLY A 13 -14.37 -16.41 -2.97
C GLY A 13 -12.92 -16.05 -3.20
N SER A 14 -12.71 -14.89 -3.81
CA SER A 14 -11.44 -14.31 -4.21
C SER A 14 -10.61 -15.19 -5.15
N TYR A 15 -11.28 -16.00 -5.98
CA TYR A 15 -10.58 -16.84 -6.96
C TYR A 15 -10.13 -16.04 -8.18
N LEU A 16 -9.02 -16.51 -8.76
CA LEU A 16 -8.56 -16.13 -10.10
C LEU A 16 -9.15 -17.08 -11.15
N ARG A 17 -9.93 -16.56 -12.10
CA ARG A 17 -10.54 -17.36 -13.17
C ARG A 17 -9.54 -17.89 -14.18
N ASN A 18 -8.43 -17.18 -14.38
CA ASN A 18 -7.34 -17.55 -15.28
C ASN A 18 -6.37 -18.58 -14.68
N SER A 19 -6.56 -18.99 -13.42
CA SER A 19 -5.67 -19.92 -12.74
C SER A 19 -6.17 -21.35 -12.92
N GLU A 20 -5.41 -22.18 -13.64
CA GLU A 20 -5.74 -23.59 -13.85
C GLU A 20 -5.93 -24.33 -12.51
N ASN A 21 -5.07 -24.07 -11.52
CA ASN A 21 -5.16 -24.66 -10.19
C ASN A 21 -6.50 -24.31 -9.49
N HIS A 22 -6.96 -23.07 -9.61
CA HIS A 22 -8.24 -22.67 -9.04
C HIS A 22 -9.41 -23.30 -9.81
N VAL A 23 -9.33 -23.35 -11.14
CA VAL A 23 -10.35 -24.01 -11.97
C VAL A 23 -10.47 -25.49 -11.62
N GLN A 24 -9.35 -26.20 -11.47
CA GLN A 24 -9.33 -27.61 -11.05
C GLN A 24 -9.90 -27.81 -9.65
N PHE A 25 -9.50 -26.96 -8.68
CA PHE A 25 -10.04 -26.99 -7.32
C PHE A 25 -11.56 -26.76 -7.31
N LEU A 26 -12.04 -25.72 -8.00
CA LEU A 26 -13.46 -25.41 -8.12
C LEU A 26 -14.24 -26.54 -8.80
N SER A 27 -13.70 -27.11 -9.89
CA SER A 27 -14.31 -28.27 -10.56
C SER A 27 -14.46 -29.46 -9.62
N TYR A 28 -13.44 -29.73 -8.80
CA TYR A 28 -13.49 -30.78 -7.78
C TYR A 28 -14.55 -30.48 -6.72
N MET A 29 -14.55 -29.27 -6.16
CA MET A 29 -15.50 -28.87 -5.12
C MET A 29 -16.95 -28.92 -5.63
N ASN A 30 -17.19 -28.42 -6.84
CA ASN A 30 -18.51 -28.48 -7.47
C ASN A 30 -18.97 -29.92 -7.70
N LYS A 31 -18.07 -30.82 -8.11
CA LYS A 31 -18.38 -32.25 -8.22
C LYS A 31 -18.78 -32.85 -6.86
N VAL A 32 -18.08 -32.47 -5.78
CA VAL A 32 -18.42 -32.92 -4.42
C VAL A 32 -19.79 -32.36 -3.99
N ILE A 33 -20.06 -31.08 -4.24
CA ILE A 33 -21.35 -30.45 -3.92
C ILE A 33 -22.47 -31.13 -4.71
N LYS A 34 -22.36 -31.25 -6.03
CA LYS A 34 -23.38 -31.87 -6.89
C LYS A 34 -23.63 -33.34 -6.56
N LYS A 35 -22.62 -34.07 -6.09
CA LYS A 35 -22.80 -35.45 -5.61
C LYS A 35 -23.67 -35.52 -4.35
N ASN A 36 -23.51 -34.57 -3.41
CA ASN A 36 -24.20 -34.60 -2.12
C ASN A 36 -25.53 -33.81 -2.11
N ALA A 37 -25.67 -32.83 -3.00
CA ALA A 37 -26.82 -31.93 -3.13
C ALA A 37 -27.11 -31.67 -4.63
N PRO A 38 -27.56 -32.69 -5.39
CA PRO A 38 -27.67 -32.61 -6.86
C PRO A 38 -28.65 -31.54 -7.35
N ASN A 39 -29.66 -31.20 -6.53
CA ASN A 39 -30.70 -30.24 -6.88
C ASN A 39 -30.38 -28.80 -6.44
N LYS A 40 -29.18 -28.55 -5.89
CA LYS A 40 -28.77 -27.23 -5.40
C LYS A 40 -27.82 -26.57 -6.40
N LEU A 41 -27.89 -25.25 -6.45
CA LEU A 41 -26.97 -24.44 -7.25
C LEU A 41 -25.58 -24.44 -6.63
N THR A 42 -24.56 -24.22 -7.45
CA THR A 42 -23.17 -24.03 -7.06
C THR A 42 -22.73 -22.63 -7.45
N TYR A 43 -21.97 -21.97 -6.58
CA TYR A 43 -21.44 -20.65 -6.89
C TYR A 43 -20.01 -20.45 -6.39
N SER A 44 -19.30 -19.50 -6.98
CA SER A 44 -17.96 -19.09 -6.57
C SER A 44 -17.74 -17.63 -6.93
N SER A 45 -16.97 -16.93 -6.11
CA SER A 45 -16.71 -15.50 -6.27
C SER A 45 -15.31 -15.22 -6.81
N PHE A 46 -15.20 -14.22 -7.68
CA PHE A 46 -13.98 -13.87 -8.39
C PHE A 46 -13.73 -12.36 -8.28
N ILE A 47 -12.48 -11.96 -8.02
CA ILE A 47 -12.09 -10.53 -7.94
C ILE A 47 -12.03 -9.90 -9.34
N GLU A 48 -11.60 -10.67 -10.33
CA GLU A 48 -11.39 -10.17 -11.68
C GLU A 48 -12.54 -10.58 -12.61
N VAL A 49 -13.00 -9.64 -13.41
CA VAL A 49 -13.91 -9.90 -14.53
C VAL A 49 -13.09 -10.30 -15.76
N SER A 50 -12.51 -11.50 -15.74
CA SER A 50 -11.67 -12.01 -16.83
C SER A 50 -12.32 -13.08 -17.68
N LYS A 51 -11.75 -13.26 -18.87
CA LYS A 51 -12.09 -14.34 -19.82
C LYS A 51 -11.78 -15.68 -19.19
N GLY A 52 -12.64 -16.66 -19.34
CA GLY A 52 -12.30 -18.01 -18.92
C GLY A 52 -13.33 -19.01 -19.42
N GLU A 53 -12.87 -20.24 -19.61
CA GLU A 53 -13.76 -21.33 -19.95
C GLU A 53 -14.80 -21.56 -18.84
N LYS A 54 -15.89 -22.23 -19.21
CA LYS A 54 -16.92 -22.63 -18.25
C LYS A 54 -16.32 -23.67 -17.31
N ILE A 55 -16.35 -23.38 -16.02
CA ILE A 55 -15.89 -24.30 -14.98
C ILE A 55 -16.93 -25.44 -14.87
N PRO A 56 -16.52 -26.70 -15.02
CA PRO A 56 -17.41 -27.84 -14.89
C PRO A 56 -18.20 -27.84 -13.58
N GLY A 57 -19.52 -27.99 -13.72
CA GLY A 57 -20.43 -28.09 -12.59
C GLY A 57 -20.67 -26.80 -11.81
N LEU A 58 -20.14 -25.65 -12.25
CA LEU A 58 -20.41 -24.33 -11.67
C LEU A 58 -21.63 -23.67 -12.34
N ASP A 59 -22.65 -23.30 -11.55
CA ASP A 59 -23.88 -22.70 -12.06
C ASP A 59 -23.85 -21.17 -12.07
N LEU A 60 -23.37 -20.56 -10.97
CA LEU A 60 -23.35 -19.10 -10.76
C LEU A 60 -21.92 -18.56 -10.60
N TYR A 61 -21.62 -17.47 -11.29
CA TYR A 61 -20.33 -16.78 -11.25
C TYR A 61 -20.52 -15.43 -10.55
N GLY A 62 -19.93 -15.28 -9.37
CA GLY A 62 -19.97 -14.07 -8.56
C GLY A 62 -18.78 -13.17 -8.83
N PHE A 63 -19.00 -11.86 -8.91
CA PHE A 63 -17.92 -10.87 -8.94
C PHE A 63 -17.85 -10.07 -7.63
N GLU A 64 -16.62 -9.89 -7.13
CA GLU A 64 -16.31 -9.10 -5.94
C GLU A 64 -15.87 -7.69 -6.36
N ILE A 65 -16.51 -6.67 -5.79
CA ILE A 65 -16.29 -5.26 -6.10
C ILE A 65 -15.89 -4.55 -4.79
N TYR A 66 -14.70 -3.93 -4.78
CA TYR A 66 -14.14 -3.24 -3.62
C TYR A 66 -13.94 -1.76 -3.91
N ALA A 67 -14.93 -0.94 -3.54
CA ALA A 67 -14.96 0.52 -3.74
C ALA A 67 -14.61 1.01 -5.16
N GLU A 68 -14.76 0.14 -6.17
CA GLU A 68 -14.61 0.51 -7.57
C GLU A 68 -15.86 1.26 -8.04
N GLU A 69 -15.68 2.34 -8.80
CA GLU A 69 -16.84 3.06 -9.34
C GLU A 69 -17.70 2.15 -10.23
N PRO A 70 -19.02 2.07 -10.01
CA PRO A 70 -19.90 1.17 -10.78
C PRO A 70 -19.80 1.30 -12.32
N PRO A 71 -19.63 2.49 -12.92
CA PRO A 71 -19.40 2.62 -14.37
C PRO A 71 -18.13 1.92 -14.87
N LEU A 72 -17.05 1.89 -14.08
CA LEU A 72 -15.82 1.18 -14.43
C LEU A 72 -16.06 -0.33 -14.48
N PHE A 73 -16.82 -0.85 -13.51
CA PHE A 73 -17.23 -2.24 -13.50
C PHE A 73 -18.08 -2.60 -14.73
N ILE A 74 -19.07 -1.77 -15.10
CA ILE A 74 -19.88 -1.99 -16.32
C ILE A 74 -18.95 -2.11 -17.53
N ASN A 75 -18.00 -1.20 -17.68
CA ASN A 75 -17.07 -1.21 -18.81
C ASN A 75 -16.22 -2.48 -18.84
N LYS A 76 -15.73 -2.95 -17.69
CA LYS A 76 -14.99 -4.23 -17.59
C LYS A 76 -15.88 -5.42 -17.95
N PHE A 77 -17.10 -5.45 -17.42
CA PHE A 77 -18.07 -6.50 -17.69
C PHE A 77 -18.48 -6.55 -19.16
N ALA A 78 -18.82 -5.43 -19.77
CA ALA A 78 -19.20 -5.33 -21.18
C ALA A 78 -18.06 -5.69 -22.15
N ASN A 79 -16.81 -5.35 -21.80
CA ASN A 79 -15.64 -5.68 -22.61
C ASN A 79 -15.15 -7.12 -22.41
N SER A 80 -15.64 -7.82 -21.39
CA SER A 80 -15.26 -9.21 -21.12
C SER A 80 -16.06 -10.17 -22.01
N THR A 81 -15.37 -11.09 -22.69
CA THR A 81 -16.04 -12.17 -23.45
C THR A 81 -16.50 -13.23 -22.48
N LEU A 82 -17.67 -13.00 -21.89
CA LEU A 82 -18.33 -13.93 -20.99
C LEU A 82 -19.08 -15.00 -21.78
N ASN A 83 -19.21 -16.18 -21.20
CA ASN A 83 -20.00 -17.25 -21.79
C ASN A 83 -21.49 -16.97 -21.55
N ASP A 84 -22.26 -16.79 -22.63
CA ASP A 84 -23.70 -16.48 -22.61
C ASP A 84 -24.56 -17.49 -21.84
N SER A 85 -24.08 -18.73 -21.67
CA SER A 85 -24.80 -19.79 -20.95
C SER A 85 -24.62 -19.76 -19.43
N SER A 86 -23.76 -18.87 -18.91
CA SER A 86 -23.45 -18.81 -17.48
C SER A 86 -24.24 -17.69 -16.80
N ILE A 87 -24.59 -17.90 -15.54
CA ILE A 87 -25.32 -16.92 -14.75
C ILE A 87 -24.32 -16.07 -13.96
N TYR A 88 -24.34 -14.76 -14.18
CA TYR A 88 -23.45 -13.82 -13.50
C TYR A 88 -24.22 -12.98 -12.49
N PHE A 89 -23.58 -12.67 -11.36
CA PHE A 89 -24.13 -11.81 -10.32
C PHE A 89 -22.98 -11.11 -9.57
N ILE A 90 -23.30 -10.08 -8.78
CA ILE A 90 -22.33 -9.45 -7.88
C ILE A 90 -22.38 -10.22 -6.56
N SER A 91 -21.31 -10.94 -6.23
CA SER A 91 -21.27 -11.75 -5.01
C SER A 91 -20.93 -10.94 -3.78
N GLU A 92 -20.14 -9.88 -3.93
CA GLU A 92 -19.76 -9.00 -2.84
C GLU A 92 -19.56 -7.58 -3.37
N ALA A 93 -20.44 -6.66 -3.01
CA ALA A 93 -20.19 -5.23 -3.18
C ALA A 93 -19.76 -4.66 -1.83
N THR A 94 -18.53 -4.19 -1.74
CA THR A 94 -17.92 -3.67 -0.51
C THR A 94 -17.53 -2.21 -0.70
N TYR A 95 -17.98 -1.33 0.20
CA TYR A 95 -17.56 0.07 0.23
C TYR A 95 -17.46 0.54 1.69
N PRO A 96 -16.29 1.03 2.13
CA PRO A 96 -16.08 1.40 3.53
C PRO A 96 -16.67 2.77 3.84
N ASN A 97 -17.03 2.99 5.10
CA ASN A 97 -17.75 4.19 5.55
C ASN A 97 -17.16 4.81 6.83
N TYR A 98 -15.87 4.61 7.05
CA TYR A 98 -15.15 5.01 8.27
C TYR A 98 -15.15 6.53 8.54
N LYS A 99 -15.48 7.39 7.56
CA LYS A 99 -15.62 8.85 7.79
C LYS A 99 -16.95 9.22 8.45
N GLY A 100 -17.92 8.30 8.49
CA GLY A 100 -19.25 8.58 9.03
C GLY A 100 -20.07 9.52 8.14
N ALA A 101 -20.94 10.31 8.78
CA ALA A 101 -21.82 11.25 8.10
C ALA A 101 -21.06 12.51 7.65
N THR A 102 -21.26 12.90 6.39
CA THR A 102 -20.63 14.07 5.77
C THR A 102 -21.67 14.93 5.07
N ASN A 103 -21.24 15.98 4.36
CA ASN A 103 -22.18 16.86 3.65
C ASN A 103 -22.63 16.33 2.28
N GLY A 104 -22.19 15.15 1.84
CA GLY A 104 -22.64 14.49 0.61
C GLY A 104 -21.67 13.46 0.04
N TYR A 105 -22.10 12.76 -1.01
CA TYR A 105 -21.39 11.61 -1.59
C TYR A 105 -20.07 11.94 -2.29
N LEU A 106 -19.78 13.22 -2.53
CA LEU A 106 -18.47 13.65 -3.02
C LEU A 106 -17.34 13.47 -1.99
N ASN A 107 -17.69 13.15 -0.74
CA ASN A 107 -16.72 12.74 0.27
C ASN A 107 -16.60 11.21 0.28
N ASP A 108 -15.51 10.70 -0.30
CA ASP A 108 -15.25 9.26 -0.33
C ASP A 108 -15.22 8.67 1.07
N TYR A 109 -15.70 7.44 1.18
CA TYR A 109 -15.70 6.63 2.39
C TYR A 109 -16.57 7.19 3.53
N SER A 110 -17.61 7.93 3.18
CA SER A 110 -18.69 8.41 4.06
C SER A 110 -19.95 7.55 3.96
N PHE A 111 -20.94 7.80 4.83
CA PHE A 111 -22.27 7.19 4.71
C PHE A 111 -22.96 7.57 3.40
N GLU A 112 -22.82 8.81 2.94
CA GLU A 112 -23.36 9.28 1.67
C GLU A 112 -22.66 8.63 0.47
N GLY A 113 -21.32 8.54 0.53
CA GLY A 113 -20.52 7.86 -0.49
C GLY A 113 -20.88 6.37 -0.60
N GLN A 114 -21.01 5.68 0.53
CA GLN A 114 -21.45 4.29 0.57
C GLN A 114 -22.87 4.12 0.01
N ALA A 115 -23.81 5.00 0.38
CA ALA A 115 -25.16 4.98 -0.17
C ALA A 115 -25.13 5.16 -1.70
N LYS A 116 -24.38 6.13 -2.21
CA LYS A 116 -24.27 6.37 -3.66
C LYS A 116 -23.65 5.20 -4.41
N PHE A 117 -22.62 4.57 -3.84
CA PHE A 117 -22.01 3.37 -4.39
C PHE A 117 -23.04 2.24 -4.52
N PHE A 118 -23.78 1.93 -3.45
CA PHE A 118 -24.80 0.87 -3.49
C PHE A 118 -25.98 1.18 -4.41
N ASP A 119 -26.39 2.45 -4.53
CA ASP A 119 -27.37 2.90 -5.55
C ASP A 119 -26.89 2.48 -6.95
N GLY A 120 -25.63 2.82 -7.26
CA GLY A 120 -25.01 2.49 -8.53
C GLY A 120 -24.90 0.99 -8.77
N ILE A 121 -24.55 0.18 -7.75
CA ILE A 121 -24.53 -1.29 -7.87
C ILE A 121 -25.90 -1.85 -8.28
N MET A 122 -26.99 -1.30 -7.75
CA MET A 122 -28.34 -1.71 -8.13
C MET A 122 -28.67 -1.32 -9.57
N ASP A 123 -28.27 -0.11 -10.00
CA ASP A 123 -28.44 0.33 -11.39
C ASP A 123 -27.64 -0.56 -12.35
N VAL A 124 -26.36 -0.82 -12.04
CA VAL A 124 -25.49 -1.74 -12.81
C VAL A 124 -26.10 -3.12 -12.95
N THR A 125 -26.67 -3.66 -11.86
CA THR A 125 -27.29 -5.00 -11.89
C THR A 125 -28.45 -5.04 -12.88
N ASN A 126 -29.28 -3.99 -12.89
CA ASN A 126 -30.43 -3.88 -13.80
C ASN A 126 -30.00 -3.65 -15.26
N GLU A 127 -28.96 -2.83 -15.49
CA GLU A 127 -28.47 -2.47 -16.83
C GLU A 127 -27.66 -3.59 -17.49
N SER A 128 -26.92 -4.38 -16.70
CA SER A 128 -25.93 -5.36 -17.21
C SER A 128 -26.45 -6.79 -17.31
N ASN A 129 -27.76 -7.03 -17.20
CA ASN A 129 -28.40 -8.36 -17.19
C ASN A 129 -27.82 -9.34 -16.14
N LEU A 130 -27.23 -8.80 -15.07
CA LEU A 130 -26.81 -9.58 -13.91
C LEU A 130 -28.05 -10.09 -13.18
N LYS A 131 -27.98 -11.29 -12.60
CA LYS A 131 -29.16 -11.91 -11.94
C LYS A 131 -29.38 -11.48 -10.50
N GLY A 132 -28.48 -10.66 -9.95
CA GLY A 132 -28.61 -10.10 -8.62
C GLY A 132 -27.29 -9.56 -8.08
N PHE A 133 -27.34 -9.13 -6.82
CA PHE A 133 -26.19 -8.65 -6.08
C PHE A 133 -26.29 -9.05 -4.61
N VAL A 134 -25.15 -9.06 -3.92
CA VAL A 134 -25.05 -9.20 -2.47
C VAL A 134 -24.14 -8.09 -1.95
N LEU A 135 -24.61 -7.38 -0.93
CA LEU A 135 -23.87 -6.29 -0.29
C LEU A 135 -23.07 -6.84 0.90
N ASN A 136 -21.80 -6.47 0.99
CA ASN A 136 -20.88 -6.89 2.03
C ASN A 136 -20.61 -5.70 2.97
N THR A 137 -21.14 -5.62 4.19
CA THR A 137 -22.03 -6.55 4.94
C THR A 137 -23.29 -5.83 5.44
N MET A 138 -24.23 -6.56 6.06
CA MET A 138 -25.34 -5.94 6.80
C MET A 138 -24.84 -5.09 7.97
N PHE A 139 -23.95 -5.67 8.78
CA PHE A 139 -23.42 -5.06 10.01
C PHE A 139 -21.90 -5.01 9.97
N GLU A 140 -21.33 -3.97 10.56
CA GLU A 140 -19.91 -3.92 10.88
C GLU A 140 -19.48 -5.11 11.76
N PHE A 141 -18.25 -5.57 11.60
CA PHE A 141 -17.73 -6.73 12.33
C PHE A 141 -16.28 -6.53 12.75
N TYR A 142 -15.86 -7.26 13.78
CA TYR A 142 -14.49 -7.25 14.27
C TYR A 142 -13.68 -8.37 13.63
N GLY A 143 -12.42 -8.07 13.29
CA GLY A 143 -11.48 -9.06 12.76
C GLY A 143 -10.23 -9.22 13.61
N ASP A 144 -9.43 -10.24 13.27
CA ASP A 144 -8.17 -10.52 13.96
C ASP A 144 -7.06 -9.52 13.62
N TYR A 145 -7.22 -8.77 12.52
CA TYR A 145 -6.24 -7.80 12.01
C TYR A 145 -6.85 -6.40 11.92
N THR A 146 -5.98 -5.39 11.97
CA THR A 146 -6.37 -3.99 11.81
C THR A 146 -6.79 -3.71 10.36
N PRO A 147 -8.01 -3.22 10.11
CA PRO A 147 -8.46 -2.89 8.76
C PRO A 147 -7.76 -1.62 8.26
N PHE A 148 -7.18 -1.66 7.05
CA PHE A 148 -6.60 -0.47 6.42
C PHE A 148 -7.65 0.18 5.53
N PHE A 149 -8.12 -0.58 4.53
CA PHE A 149 -9.17 -0.23 3.58
C PHE A 149 -10.49 0.11 4.29
N ALA A 150 -10.83 -0.62 5.34
CA ALA A 150 -12.07 -0.43 6.10
C ALA A 150 -11.96 0.56 7.27
N GLY A 151 -10.89 1.35 7.36
CA GLY A 151 -10.71 2.37 8.38
C GLY A 151 -9.98 1.87 9.63
N PHE A 152 -8.71 2.25 9.78
CA PHE A 152 -7.91 1.81 10.92
C PHE A 152 -8.52 2.26 12.25
N ASN A 153 -8.60 1.31 13.18
CA ASN A 153 -8.97 1.53 14.56
C ASN A 153 -8.34 0.44 15.44
N THR A 154 -8.21 0.74 16.72
CA THR A 154 -7.54 -0.15 17.69
C THR A 154 -8.37 -1.36 18.10
N GLU A 155 -9.67 -1.35 17.78
CA GLU A 155 -10.62 -2.43 18.11
C GLU A 155 -10.75 -3.44 16.97
N ASN A 156 -10.09 -3.21 15.84
CA ASN A 156 -10.22 -3.99 14.60
C ASN A 156 -11.67 -4.06 14.06
N ASN A 157 -12.45 -2.99 14.21
CA ASN A 157 -13.78 -2.87 13.60
C ASN A 157 -13.68 -2.61 12.10
N TYR A 158 -14.31 -3.42 11.27
CA TYR A 158 -14.37 -3.24 9.83
C TYR A 158 -15.60 -2.41 9.47
N ALA A 159 -15.39 -1.11 9.24
CA ALA A 159 -16.45 -0.15 8.89
C ALA A 159 -16.86 -0.27 7.42
N ILE A 160 -17.47 -1.40 7.06
CA ILE A 160 -18.03 -1.70 5.72
C ILE A 160 -19.52 -2.05 5.76
N GLY A 161 -20.10 -2.21 6.95
CA GLY A 161 -21.50 -2.54 7.13
C GLY A 161 -22.45 -1.40 6.73
N ILE A 162 -23.61 -1.73 6.17
CA ILE A 162 -24.70 -0.75 5.95
C ILE A 162 -25.34 -0.28 7.28
N LEU A 163 -25.09 -0.99 8.37
CA LEU A 163 -25.45 -0.65 9.75
C LEU A 163 -24.24 -0.86 10.67
N SER A 164 -24.20 -0.15 11.80
CA SER A 164 -23.30 -0.53 12.91
C SER A 164 -23.91 -1.72 13.66
N GLN A 165 -23.16 -2.32 14.58
CA GLN A 165 -23.68 -3.42 15.40
C GLN A 165 -24.86 -3.00 16.31
N ASP A 166 -24.88 -1.74 16.73
CA ASP A 166 -25.85 -1.22 17.71
C ASP A 166 -26.90 -0.27 17.08
N ASP A 167 -26.85 -0.04 15.76
CA ASP A 167 -27.72 0.93 15.08
C ASP A 167 -29.07 0.33 14.71
N GLU A 168 -30.16 0.95 15.17
CA GLU A 168 -31.55 0.54 14.92
C GLU A 168 -32.08 0.94 13.52
N GLY A 169 -31.21 1.12 12.53
CA GLY A 169 -31.61 1.38 11.14
C GLY A 169 -31.60 2.85 10.72
N SER A 170 -30.81 3.70 11.37
CA SER A 170 -30.76 5.14 11.06
C SER A 170 -29.85 5.49 9.89
N ARG A 171 -28.93 4.60 9.47
CA ARG A 171 -27.96 4.89 8.40
C ARG A 171 -28.61 5.16 7.04
N LEU A 172 -28.05 6.14 6.33
CA LEU A 172 -28.50 6.53 4.99
C LEU A 172 -28.39 5.38 3.98
N SER A 173 -27.28 4.63 4.01
CA SER A 173 -27.04 3.49 3.11
C SER A 173 -28.09 2.40 3.30
N TYR A 174 -28.42 2.02 4.55
CA TYR A 174 -29.50 1.08 4.84
C TYR A 174 -30.86 1.57 4.34
N ASN A 175 -31.22 2.82 4.64
CA ASN A 175 -32.53 3.38 4.24
C ASN A 175 -32.69 3.44 2.72
N LEU A 176 -31.63 3.81 2.00
CA LEU A 176 -31.59 3.78 0.55
C LEU A 176 -31.76 2.35 0.02
N VAL A 177 -30.97 1.40 0.52
CA VAL A 177 -31.02 -0.01 0.08
C VAL A 177 -32.42 -0.58 0.31
N LYS A 178 -32.99 -0.35 1.50
CA LYS A 178 -34.36 -0.76 1.84
C LYS A 178 -35.38 -0.15 0.89
N SER A 179 -35.32 1.17 0.68
CA SER A 179 -36.19 1.91 -0.24
C SER A 179 -36.18 1.30 -1.64
N ARG A 180 -35.00 0.99 -2.17
CA ARG A 180 -34.83 0.42 -3.51
C ARG A 180 -35.34 -1.02 -3.61
N LEU A 181 -35.09 -1.86 -2.61
CA LEU A 181 -35.52 -3.26 -2.61
C LEU A 181 -37.03 -3.43 -2.35
N THR A 182 -37.65 -2.52 -1.60
CA THR A 182 -39.09 -2.61 -1.26
C THR A 182 -39.98 -1.68 -2.07
N SER A 183 -39.44 -1.00 -3.10
CA SER A 183 -40.14 0.07 -3.83
C SER A 183 -40.76 1.14 -2.90
N GLY A 184 -40.06 1.47 -1.81
CA GLY A 184 -40.48 2.42 -0.80
C GLY A 184 -40.27 3.88 -1.23
N VAL A 185 -40.44 4.82 -0.29
CA VAL A 185 -40.17 6.25 -0.53
C VAL A 185 -38.71 6.44 -0.91
N LYS A 186 -38.46 7.08 -2.06
CA LYS A 186 -37.11 7.27 -2.60
C LYS A 186 -36.26 8.10 -1.62
N THR A 187 -35.16 7.54 -1.17
CA THR A 187 -34.14 8.25 -0.36
C THR A 187 -33.20 9.00 -1.29
N SER A 188 -33.09 10.32 -1.14
CA SER A 188 -32.13 11.13 -1.89
C SER A 188 -30.77 11.13 -1.21
N VAL A 189 -29.70 10.83 -1.94
CA VAL A 189 -28.33 10.99 -1.46
C VAL A 189 -27.85 12.41 -1.82
N PRO A 190 -27.47 13.24 -0.85
CA PRO A 190 -26.99 14.60 -1.13
C PRO A 190 -25.64 14.57 -1.86
N ILE A 191 -25.44 15.48 -2.82
CA ILE A 191 -24.19 15.61 -3.58
C ILE A 191 -23.07 16.13 -2.67
N GLY A 192 -23.34 17.21 -1.93
CA GLY A 192 -22.38 17.84 -1.01
C GLY A 192 -21.23 18.56 -1.69
N SER A 193 -20.15 18.75 -0.94
CA SER A 193 -18.88 19.30 -1.42
C SER A 193 -17.74 18.37 -1.06
N SER A 194 -16.76 18.23 -1.94
CA SER A 194 -15.55 17.46 -1.65
C SER A 194 -14.67 18.21 -0.63
N GLU A 195 -14.31 17.54 0.45
CA GLU A 195 -13.27 18.00 1.38
C GLU A 195 -11.87 17.56 0.93
N GLU A 196 -10.88 18.45 1.04
CA GLU A 196 -9.50 18.17 0.64
C GLU A 196 -8.85 17.21 1.65
N ASP A 197 -8.67 15.93 1.28
CA ASP A 197 -8.07 14.90 2.15
C ASP A 197 -6.53 15.00 2.24
N ALA A 198 -5.93 16.14 1.87
CA ALA A 198 -4.48 16.32 1.91
C ALA A 198 -4.04 16.95 3.24
N PRO A 199 -3.28 16.24 4.10
CA PRO A 199 -2.77 16.82 5.32
C PRO A 199 -1.88 18.03 5.00
N LEU A 200 -2.32 19.21 5.42
CA LEU A 200 -1.56 20.46 5.31
C LEU A 200 -0.15 20.33 5.95
N PHE A 201 -0.03 19.42 6.91
CA PHE A 201 1.23 18.97 7.50
C PHE A 201 2.31 18.60 6.47
N PHE A 202 1.97 17.89 5.38
CA PHE A 202 2.95 17.48 4.37
C PHE A 202 3.60 18.68 3.69
N ILE A 203 2.79 19.68 3.34
CA ILE A 203 3.25 20.91 2.70
C ILE A 203 4.13 21.71 3.67
N ILE A 204 3.67 21.91 4.91
CA ILE A 204 4.45 22.64 5.91
C ILE A 204 5.79 21.95 6.19
N ALA A 205 5.78 20.64 6.42
CA ALA A 205 6.99 19.88 6.73
C ALA A 205 8.00 19.94 5.57
N ALA A 206 7.56 19.71 4.34
CA ALA A 206 8.41 19.77 3.15
C ALA A 206 8.99 21.18 2.93
N LEU A 207 8.18 22.23 3.09
CA LEU A 207 8.64 23.61 2.96
C LEU A 207 9.66 23.97 4.04
N LEU A 208 9.39 23.61 5.30
CA LEU A 208 10.29 23.87 6.42
C LEU A 208 11.64 23.17 6.22
N ILE A 209 11.63 21.88 5.86
CA ILE A 209 12.86 21.12 5.55
C ILE A 209 13.60 21.76 4.36
N SER A 210 12.89 22.12 3.29
CA SER A 210 13.47 22.76 2.10
C SER A 210 14.15 24.08 2.42
N ILE A 211 13.51 24.94 3.23
CA ILE A 211 14.07 26.22 3.65
C ILE A 211 15.33 25.99 4.48
N ILE A 212 15.30 25.08 5.46
CA ILE A 212 16.48 24.84 6.30
C ILE A 212 17.63 24.23 5.48
N ILE A 213 17.36 23.33 4.53
CA ILE A 213 18.36 22.81 3.60
C ILE A 213 18.95 23.94 2.76
N ALA A 214 18.11 24.82 2.18
CA ALA A 214 18.58 25.95 1.38
C ALA A 214 19.44 26.93 2.19
N LEU A 215 19.04 27.23 3.44
CA LEU A 215 19.82 28.05 4.36
C LEU A 215 21.16 27.37 4.72
N LEU A 216 21.15 26.06 5.00
CA LEU A 216 22.36 25.31 5.32
C LEU A 216 23.35 25.32 4.14
N ILE A 217 22.86 25.03 2.93
CA ILE A 217 23.68 25.05 1.70
C ILE A 217 24.28 26.44 1.47
N ASN A 218 23.53 27.51 1.74
CA ASN A 218 23.99 28.88 1.52
C ASN A 218 24.77 29.50 2.69
N SER A 219 24.75 28.86 3.87
CA SER A 219 25.38 29.41 5.09
C SER A 219 26.89 29.59 4.96
N LYS A 220 27.59 28.67 4.30
CA LYS A 220 29.05 28.71 4.10
C LYS A 220 29.42 28.27 2.70
N ARG A 221 30.30 29.05 2.06
CA ARG A 221 30.87 28.74 0.73
C ARG A 221 31.45 27.32 0.67
N LYS A 222 32.21 26.94 1.71
CA LYS A 222 32.81 25.61 1.83
C LYS A 222 31.76 24.49 1.82
N PHE A 223 30.70 24.62 2.62
CA PHE A 223 29.62 23.62 2.68
C PHE A 223 28.87 23.50 1.35
N ARG A 224 28.65 24.62 0.66
CA ARG A 224 28.08 24.63 -0.70
C ARG A 224 28.96 23.89 -1.70
N GLU A 225 30.26 24.20 -1.72
CA GLU A 225 31.24 23.54 -2.59
C GLU A 225 31.29 22.03 -2.30
N ASP A 226 31.33 21.65 -1.02
CA ASP A 226 31.33 20.25 -0.58
C ASP A 226 30.03 19.53 -0.98
N SER A 227 28.87 20.19 -0.88
CA SER A 227 27.58 19.65 -1.35
C SER A 227 27.55 19.42 -2.86
N THR A 228 27.98 20.41 -3.64
CA THR A 228 28.08 20.28 -5.09
C THR A 228 29.05 19.17 -5.48
N ARG A 229 30.19 19.05 -4.79
CA ARG A 229 31.17 17.98 -5.01
C ARG A 229 30.63 16.61 -4.63
N ALA A 230 29.94 16.49 -3.51
CA ALA A 230 29.33 15.24 -3.08
C ALA A 230 28.26 14.77 -4.09
N LEU A 231 27.47 15.70 -4.65
CA LEU A 231 26.46 15.40 -5.67
C LEU A 231 27.06 15.02 -7.03
N LEU A 232 27.94 15.86 -7.57
CA LEU A 232 28.42 15.73 -8.95
C LEU A 232 29.69 14.89 -9.10
N ARG A 233 30.55 14.85 -8.06
CA ARG A 233 31.86 14.19 -8.08
C ARG A 233 32.10 13.39 -6.78
N PRO A 234 31.22 12.41 -6.45
CA PRO A 234 31.24 11.72 -5.16
C PRO A 234 32.58 11.05 -4.84
N TYR A 235 33.29 10.51 -5.83
CA TYR A 235 34.60 9.87 -5.61
C TYR A 235 35.62 10.83 -5.00
N ASN A 236 35.81 12.00 -5.62
CA ASN A 236 36.78 13.00 -5.17
C ASN A 236 36.37 13.63 -3.84
N PHE A 237 35.08 13.65 -3.53
CA PHE A 237 34.59 14.12 -2.25
C PHE A 237 34.92 13.10 -1.14
N TYR A 238 34.66 11.81 -1.39
CA TYR A 238 34.96 10.74 -0.43
C TYR A 238 36.47 10.53 -0.20
N SER A 239 37.31 10.73 -1.22
CA SER A 239 38.77 10.68 -1.05
C SER A 239 39.27 11.77 -0.12
N ASP A 240 38.70 12.98 -0.22
CA ASP A 240 39.08 14.08 0.65
C ASP A 240 38.58 13.91 2.09
N LEU A 241 37.42 13.26 2.29
CA LEU A 241 36.92 12.86 3.61
C LEU A 241 37.78 11.77 4.27
N ARG A 242 38.28 10.81 3.47
CA ARG A 242 39.23 9.79 3.92
C ARG A 242 40.52 10.45 4.43
N ASP A 243 41.05 11.40 3.67
CA ASP A 243 42.30 12.09 3.98
C ASP A 243 42.11 13.22 5.04
N GLN A 244 40.92 13.31 5.66
CA GLN A 244 40.55 14.31 6.67
C GLN A 244 40.73 15.77 6.24
N ARG A 245 40.69 16.03 4.92
CA ARG A 245 40.88 17.37 4.36
C ARG A 245 39.60 18.21 4.41
N ILE A 246 38.47 17.60 4.75
CA ILE A 246 37.15 18.19 4.61
C ILE A 246 36.25 17.89 5.83
N LEU A 247 35.52 18.95 6.22
CA LEU A 247 34.34 19.03 7.08
C LEU A 247 34.51 18.89 8.61
N ALA A 248 33.87 19.83 9.30
CA ALA A 248 33.57 19.71 10.72
C ALA A 248 32.33 18.82 10.91
N SER A 249 32.43 17.80 11.77
CA SER A 249 31.38 16.80 12.04
C SER A 249 30.02 17.40 12.38
N PHE A 250 29.99 18.62 12.91
CA PHE A 250 28.77 19.36 13.21
C PHE A 250 27.85 19.58 11.99
N HIS A 251 28.41 19.93 10.82
CA HIS A 251 27.59 20.15 9.62
C HIS A 251 27.01 18.82 9.09
N SER A 252 27.77 17.72 9.21
CA SER A 252 27.27 16.38 8.89
C SER A 252 26.08 16.01 9.80
N THR A 253 26.13 16.35 11.09
CA THR A 253 24.99 16.09 12.00
C THR A 253 23.75 16.89 11.63
N ILE A 254 23.87 18.18 11.32
CA ILE A 254 22.70 18.96 10.86
C ILE A 254 22.15 18.38 9.55
N LEU A 255 23.03 18.03 8.61
CA LEU A 255 22.62 17.41 7.36
C LEU A 255 21.89 16.08 7.59
N MET A 256 22.39 15.22 8.48
CA MET A 256 21.75 13.96 8.86
C MET A 256 20.31 14.18 9.35
N LEU A 257 20.09 15.16 10.22
CA LEU A 257 18.76 15.51 10.70
C LEU A 257 17.85 15.90 9.53
N LEU A 258 18.31 16.75 8.60
CA LEU A 258 17.49 17.17 7.46
C LEU A 258 17.18 16.03 6.49
N LEU A 259 18.16 15.17 6.20
CA LEU A 259 17.98 14.01 5.32
C LEU A 259 17.07 12.96 5.94
N ALA A 260 17.15 12.75 7.27
CA ALA A 260 16.22 11.90 7.98
C ALA A 260 14.78 12.45 7.90
N GLY A 261 14.63 13.78 7.95
CA GLY A 261 13.35 14.48 7.80
C GLY A 261 12.72 14.22 6.43
N SER A 262 13.49 14.44 5.36
CA SER A 262 13.05 14.14 3.99
C SER A 262 12.65 12.68 3.83
N ASN A 263 13.50 11.74 4.24
CA ASN A 263 13.20 10.31 4.13
C ASN A 263 11.92 9.92 4.89
N ALA A 264 11.78 10.41 6.13
CA ALA A 264 10.59 10.16 6.94
C ALA A 264 9.32 10.75 6.31
N LEU A 265 9.41 11.96 5.75
CA LEU A 265 8.30 12.61 5.08
C LEU A 265 7.87 11.83 3.82
N MET A 266 8.81 11.42 2.98
CA MET A 266 8.54 10.59 1.81
C MET A 266 7.76 9.32 2.19
N PHE A 267 8.25 8.55 3.16
CA PHE A 267 7.57 7.32 3.59
C PHE A 267 6.21 7.59 4.25
N THR A 268 6.09 8.68 5.00
CA THR A 268 4.79 9.09 5.59
C THR A 268 3.76 9.39 4.50
N ILE A 269 4.14 10.12 3.46
CA ILE A 269 3.25 10.44 2.32
C ILE A 269 2.82 9.15 1.61
N LEU A 270 3.76 8.24 1.36
CA LEU A 270 3.46 6.97 0.69
C LEU A 270 2.51 6.09 1.53
N LEU A 271 2.76 5.95 2.83
CA LEU A 271 1.88 5.18 3.73
C LEU A 271 0.48 5.79 3.79
N TYR A 272 0.39 7.11 3.92
CA TYR A 272 -0.89 7.81 3.97
C TYR A 272 -1.67 7.69 2.66
N TYR A 273 -0.98 7.74 1.52
CA TYR A 273 -1.60 7.50 0.21
C TYR A 273 -2.14 6.07 0.08
N LEU A 274 -1.38 5.08 0.54
CA LEU A 274 -1.72 3.66 0.42
C LEU A 274 -2.75 3.16 1.46
N LYS A 275 -3.18 4.02 2.40
CA LYS A 275 -4.08 3.64 3.51
C LYS A 275 -5.40 2.98 3.06
N ASN A 276 -5.90 3.38 1.89
CA ASN A 276 -7.14 2.89 1.29
C ASN A 276 -6.92 1.87 0.16
N ASN A 277 -5.70 1.38 -0.03
CA ASN A 277 -5.39 0.45 -1.09
C ASN A 277 -5.54 -1.00 -0.61
N ILE A 278 -6.51 -1.73 -1.17
CA ILE A 278 -6.80 -3.12 -0.79
C ILE A 278 -5.63 -4.08 -1.10
N LEU A 279 -4.88 -3.84 -2.18
CA LEU A 279 -3.69 -4.64 -2.49
C LEU A 279 -2.60 -4.42 -1.43
N PHE A 280 -2.39 -3.18 -1.01
CA PHE A 280 -1.46 -2.86 0.08
C PHE A 280 -1.86 -3.57 1.37
N GLU A 281 -3.14 -3.53 1.76
CA GLU A 281 -3.63 -4.28 2.91
C GLU A 281 -3.34 -5.78 2.79
N LYS A 282 -3.69 -6.42 1.66
CA LYS A 282 -3.42 -7.86 1.47
C LYS A 282 -1.93 -8.20 1.51
N ILE A 283 -1.05 -7.34 0.99
CA ILE A 283 0.40 -7.54 1.07
C ILE A 283 0.87 -7.49 2.53
N ILE A 284 0.36 -6.55 3.34
CA ILE A 284 0.72 -6.47 4.76
C ILE A 284 0.17 -7.67 5.55
N LEU A 285 -1.08 -8.08 5.27
CA LEU A 285 -1.70 -9.25 5.90
C LEU A 285 -0.99 -10.57 5.57
N ALA A 286 -0.38 -10.68 4.39
CA ALA A 286 0.36 -11.88 3.98
C ALA A 286 1.53 -12.22 4.92
N PHE A 287 2.05 -11.26 5.68
CA PHE A 287 3.07 -11.52 6.69
C PHE A 287 2.52 -12.20 7.97
N GLY A 288 1.19 -12.32 8.12
CA GLY A 288 0.55 -13.07 9.20
C GLY A 288 0.86 -12.56 10.61
N SER A 289 1.19 -11.26 10.76
CA SER A 289 1.61 -10.66 12.02
C SER A 289 0.73 -9.46 12.38
N TYR A 290 -0.11 -9.64 13.40
CA TYR A 290 -0.97 -8.57 13.92
C TYR A 290 -0.17 -7.32 14.29
N LYS A 291 0.95 -7.48 15.00
CA LYS A 291 1.79 -6.34 15.43
C LYS A 291 2.34 -5.56 14.24
N PHE A 292 2.81 -6.26 13.21
CA PHE A 292 3.32 -5.62 12.02
C PHE A 292 2.22 -4.87 11.27
N SER A 293 1.08 -5.54 11.05
CA SER A 293 -0.11 -4.94 10.43
C SER A 293 -0.57 -3.69 11.18
N SER A 294 -0.72 -3.78 12.50
CA SER A 294 -1.18 -2.70 13.35
C SER A 294 -0.25 -1.48 13.33
N ILE A 295 1.07 -1.69 13.36
CA ILE A 295 2.06 -0.59 13.27
C ILE A 295 1.95 0.11 11.91
N VAL A 296 1.90 -0.66 10.81
CA VAL A 296 1.81 -0.08 9.46
C VAL A 296 0.48 0.66 9.29
N GLY A 297 -0.62 0.09 9.78
CA GLY A 297 -1.95 0.70 9.74
C GLY A 297 -2.00 1.99 10.54
N HIS A 298 -1.48 1.97 11.76
CA HIS A 298 -1.39 3.15 12.60
C HIS A 298 -0.63 4.29 11.93
N PHE A 299 0.50 3.99 11.29
CA PHE A 299 1.30 4.99 10.59
C PHE A 299 0.63 5.50 9.30
N ALA A 300 -0.06 4.64 8.55
CA ALA A 300 -0.81 5.06 7.37
C ALA A 300 -1.95 6.03 7.73
N TRP A 301 -2.55 5.88 8.90
CA TRP A 301 -3.69 6.69 9.34
C TRP A 301 -3.33 7.91 10.20
N ASN A 302 -2.15 7.91 10.83
CA ASN A 302 -1.68 9.00 11.70
C ASN A 302 -0.39 9.63 11.16
N PRO A 303 -0.47 10.46 10.10
CA PRO A 303 0.72 10.94 9.37
C PRO A 303 1.69 11.76 10.22
N GLN A 304 1.22 12.57 11.17
CA GLN A 304 2.10 13.36 12.04
C GLN A 304 2.92 12.46 12.97
N GLN A 305 2.28 11.42 13.52
CA GLN A 305 2.95 10.45 14.38
C GLN A 305 3.92 9.60 13.56
N ALA A 306 3.48 9.11 12.40
CA ALA A 306 4.32 8.35 11.46
C ALA A 306 5.59 9.12 11.11
N PHE A 307 5.49 10.41 10.78
CA PHE A 307 6.64 11.25 10.51
C PHE A 307 7.62 11.27 11.68
N ILE A 308 7.17 11.49 12.91
CA ILE A 308 8.03 11.54 14.10
C ILE A 308 8.74 10.20 14.32
N TYR A 309 8.01 9.08 14.28
CA TYR A 309 8.59 7.75 14.49
C TYR A 309 9.58 7.39 13.37
N LEU A 310 9.20 7.59 12.11
CA LEU A 310 10.07 7.33 10.95
C LEU A 310 11.31 8.23 10.95
N TYR A 311 11.19 9.47 11.45
CA TYR A 311 12.28 10.40 11.61
C TYR A 311 13.31 9.90 12.62
N VAL A 312 12.86 9.53 13.82
CA VAL A 312 13.74 8.97 14.87
C VAL A 312 14.38 7.66 14.43
N VAL A 313 13.60 6.77 13.78
CA VAL A 313 14.12 5.52 13.22
C VAL A 313 15.17 5.80 12.15
N THR A 314 14.95 6.76 11.25
CA THR A 314 15.92 7.09 10.20
C THR A 314 17.21 7.68 10.78
N ILE A 315 17.13 8.52 11.82
CA ILE A 315 18.31 8.98 12.56
C ILE A 315 19.07 7.78 13.15
N GLY A 316 18.35 6.89 13.84
CA GLY A 316 18.92 5.66 14.40
C GLY A 316 19.60 4.80 13.34
N LEU A 317 19.00 4.67 12.14
CA LEU A 317 19.56 3.94 11.02
C LEU A 317 20.85 4.59 10.49
N PHE A 318 20.92 5.92 10.34
CA PHE A 318 22.16 6.60 9.93
C PHE A 318 23.30 6.35 10.92
N LEU A 319 23.01 6.41 12.22
CA LEU A 319 23.98 6.14 13.27
C LEU A 319 24.42 4.67 13.27
N LEU A 320 23.46 3.75 13.18
CA LEU A 320 23.71 2.31 13.15
C LEU A 320 24.56 1.92 11.94
N ILE A 321 24.21 2.43 10.75
CA ILE A 321 24.99 2.31 9.51
C ILE A 321 26.42 2.79 9.77
N SER A 322 26.60 3.99 10.30
CA SER A 322 27.93 4.56 10.57
C SER A 322 28.77 3.67 11.50
N VAL A 323 28.16 3.11 12.55
CA VAL A 323 28.82 2.20 13.49
C VAL A 323 29.18 0.87 12.84
N ILE A 324 28.24 0.22 12.14
CA ILE A 324 28.48 -1.05 11.44
C ILE A 324 29.64 -0.90 10.45
N PHE A 325 29.65 0.18 9.68
CA PHE A 325 30.72 0.40 8.71
C PHE A 325 32.05 0.77 9.36
N HIS A 326 32.03 1.46 10.49
CA HIS A 326 33.27 1.67 11.24
C HIS A 326 33.80 0.34 11.80
N MET A 327 32.94 -0.57 12.26
CA MET A 327 33.36 -1.91 12.67
C MET A 327 33.94 -2.71 11.48
N ALA A 328 33.43 -2.53 10.26
CA ALA A 328 34.01 -3.15 9.07
C ALA A 328 35.48 -2.74 8.83
N SER A 329 35.91 -1.58 9.34
CA SER A 329 37.30 -1.12 9.24
C SER A 329 38.31 -2.06 9.92
N PHE A 330 37.89 -2.84 10.93
CA PHE A 330 38.77 -3.81 11.61
C PHE A 330 39.21 -4.96 10.71
N PHE A 331 38.46 -5.24 9.64
CA PHE A 331 38.78 -6.30 8.67
C PHE A 331 39.63 -5.80 7.50
N VAL A 332 39.91 -4.50 7.43
CA VAL A 332 40.70 -3.87 6.35
C VAL A 332 42.00 -3.31 6.95
N LYS A 333 43.08 -3.33 6.18
CA LYS A 333 44.39 -2.81 6.62
C LYS A 333 44.36 -1.29 6.86
N THR A 334 43.48 -0.58 6.17
CA THR A 334 43.33 0.87 6.22
C THR A 334 42.55 1.28 7.48
N LYS A 335 43.23 1.89 8.45
CA LYS A 335 42.56 2.47 9.62
C LYS A 335 41.88 3.78 9.21
N VAL A 336 40.58 3.86 9.46
CA VAL A 336 39.77 5.05 9.14
C VAL A 336 39.13 5.57 10.41
N HIS A 337 39.19 6.88 10.61
CA HIS A 337 38.54 7.53 11.74
C HIS A 337 37.00 7.46 11.61
N TYR A 338 36.31 7.26 12.74
CA TYR A 338 34.86 7.23 12.79
C TYR A 338 34.21 8.49 12.19
N SER A 339 34.79 9.67 12.39
CA SER A 339 34.29 10.94 11.84
C SER A 339 34.20 10.95 10.31
N SER A 340 35.16 10.32 9.63
CA SER A 340 35.17 10.18 8.17
C SER A 340 34.09 9.20 7.70
N VAL A 341 33.95 8.06 8.38
CA VAL A 341 32.91 7.05 8.08
C VAL A 341 31.52 7.63 8.28
N TYR A 342 31.30 8.29 9.42
CA TYR A 342 30.05 8.98 9.75
C TYR A 342 29.68 10.02 8.70
N SER A 343 30.63 10.86 8.29
CA SER A 343 30.37 11.84 7.24
C SER A 343 30.04 11.17 5.91
N VAL A 344 30.75 10.12 5.49
CA VAL A 344 30.39 9.42 4.24
C VAL A 344 29.02 8.77 4.32
N ALA A 345 28.66 8.16 5.46
CA ALA A 345 27.35 7.58 5.66
C ALA A 345 26.22 8.60 5.49
N ILE A 346 26.40 9.85 5.89
CA ILE A 346 25.39 10.90 5.75
C ILE A 346 25.41 11.49 4.33
N TRP A 347 26.57 11.91 3.87
CA TRP A 347 26.73 12.64 2.60
C TRP A 347 26.49 11.75 1.37
N ALA A 348 26.49 10.42 1.52
CA ALA A 348 25.99 9.51 0.50
C ALA A 348 24.51 9.69 0.18
N PHE A 349 23.70 10.04 1.18
CA PHE A 349 22.26 10.22 1.06
C PHE A 349 21.86 11.68 0.82
N LEU A 350 22.82 12.57 0.53
CA LEU A 350 22.56 13.95 0.13
C LEU A 350 21.52 14.08 -1.01
N PRO A 351 21.39 13.15 -1.99
CA PRO A 351 20.30 13.22 -2.96
C PRO A 351 18.91 13.36 -2.35
N LEU A 352 18.63 12.78 -1.17
CA LEU A 352 17.31 12.92 -0.52
C LEU A 352 16.90 14.39 -0.38
N ALA A 353 17.84 15.31 -0.16
CA ALA A 353 17.56 16.75 -0.13
C ALA A 353 16.94 17.29 -1.43
N LEU A 354 17.20 16.66 -2.58
CA LEU A 354 16.61 17.01 -3.87
C LEU A 354 15.16 16.54 -4.00
N LEU A 355 14.71 15.58 -3.18
CA LEU A 355 13.35 15.06 -3.22
C LEU A 355 12.36 15.99 -2.51
N VAL A 356 12.82 16.79 -1.54
CA VAL A 356 11.94 17.61 -0.68
C VAL A 356 11.00 18.56 -1.45
N PRO A 357 11.45 19.27 -2.51
CA PRO A 357 10.52 20.07 -3.33
C PRO A 357 9.42 19.22 -3.98
N PHE A 358 9.75 17.99 -4.39
CA PHE A 358 8.78 17.05 -4.96
C PHE A 358 7.84 16.50 -3.87
N GLU A 359 8.34 16.24 -2.66
CA GLU A 359 7.52 15.79 -1.51
C GLU A 359 6.38 16.76 -1.20
N THR A 360 6.57 18.07 -1.44
CA THR A 360 5.52 19.10 -1.23
C THR A 360 4.25 18.84 -2.03
N ILE A 361 4.38 18.28 -3.24
CA ILE A 361 3.25 18.02 -4.15
C ILE A 361 2.99 16.53 -4.37
N LEU A 362 3.84 15.65 -3.83
CA LEU A 362 3.82 14.21 -4.11
C LEU A 362 2.45 13.57 -3.85
N TYR A 363 1.82 13.89 -2.71
CA TYR A 363 0.49 13.36 -2.38
C TYR A 363 -0.56 13.72 -3.43
N LYS A 364 -0.59 14.99 -3.87
CA LYS A 364 -1.54 15.45 -4.89
C LYS A 364 -1.32 14.76 -6.24
N ILE A 365 -0.07 14.51 -6.61
CA ILE A 365 0.24 13.78 -7.85
C ILE A 365 -0.23 12.32 -7.74
N LEU A 366 0.00 11.67 -6.59
CA LEU A 366 -0.43 10.28 -6.37
C LEU A 366 -1.97 10.13 -6.40
N GLN A 367 -2.71 11.15 -5.92
CA GLN A 367 -4.17 11.17 -6.01
C GLN A 367 -4.70 11.21 -7.44
N LEU A 368 -3.92 11.68 -8.42
CA LEU A 368 -4.33 11.65 -9.84
C LEU A 368 -4.36 10.25 -10.44
N GLN A 369 -3.76 9.24 -9.77
CA GLN A 369 -3.68 7.82 -10.12
C GLN A 369 -2.95 7.47 -11.42
N SER A 370 -3.08 8.29 -12.48
CA SER A 370 -2.58 8.05 -13.84
C SER A 370 -1.07 7.78 -13.94
N TYR A 371 -0.27 8.29 -13.01
CA TYR A 371 1.19 8.22 -13.07
C TYR A 371 1.83 7.44 -11.92
N ASN A 372 1.04 6.76 -11.08
CA ASN A 372 1.53 6.13 -9.86
C ASN A 372 2.64 5.11 -10.11
N ASN A 373 2.48 4.25 -11.11
CA ASN A 373 3.48 3.24 -11.46
C ASN A 373 4.83 3.88 -11.85
N ILE A 374 4.81 5.00 -12.57
CA ILE A 374 6.02 5.75 -12.96
C ILE A 374 6.65 6.41 -11.72
N ILE A 375 5.84 7.00 -10.84
CA ILE A 375 6.33 7.63 -9.61
C ILE A 375 7.00 6.60 -8.70
N TYR A 376 6.39 5.43 -8.52
CA TYR A 376 6.98 4.35 -7.73
C TYR A 376 8.30 3.88 -8.34
N LEU A 377 8.38 3.72 -9.66
CA LEU A 377 9.62 3.37 -10.35
C LEU A 377 10.71 4.43 -10.13
N ILE A 378 10.38 5.73 -10.25
CA ILE A 378 11.30 6.83 -10.01
C ILE A 378 11.83 6.80 -8.57
N ILE A 379 10.95 6.62 -7.58
CA ILE A 379 11.34 6.53 -6.17
C ILE A 379 12.28 5.32 -5.95
N ILE A 380 11.96 4.15 -6.51
CA ILE A 380 12.81 2.96 -6.41
C ILE A 380 14.20 3.22 -7.02
N LEU A 381 14.26 3.74 -8.24
CA LEU A 381 15.52 4.08 -8.91
C LEU A 381 16.32 5.13 -8.13
N PHE A 382 15.64 6.09 -7.52
CA PHE A 382 16.26 7.11 -6.67
C PHE A 382 16.85 6.51 -5.39
N MET A 383 16.16 5.58 -4.74
CA MET A 383 16.69 4.86 -3.58
C MET A 383 17.88 3.97 -3.95
N LEU A 384 17.83 3.30 -5.11
CA LEU A 384 18.96 2.55 -5.66
C LEU A 384 20.17 3.44 -5.96
N TRP A 385 19.95 4.67 -6.44
CA TRP A 385 21.01 5.65 -6.64
C TRP A 385 21.68 6.05 -5.31
N ASN A 386 20.91 6.30 -4.26
CA ASN A 386 21.44 6.56 -2.92
C ASN A 386 22.26 5.38 -2.39
N LEU A 387 21.78 4.15 -2.55
CA LEU A 387 22.50 2.94 -2.16
C LEU A 387 23.82 2.79 -2.93
N GLN A 388 23.80 3.01 -4.25
CA GLN A 388 25.01 2.95 -5.08
C GLN A 388 26.06 3.96 -4.64
N ARG A 389 25.65 5.19 -4.31
CA ARG A 389 26.54 6.24 -3.78
C ARG A 389 27.10 5.87 -2.42
N PHE A 390 26.27 5.28 -1.58
CA PHE A 390 26.69 4.82 -0.27
C PHE A 390 27.77 3.73 -0.36
N LEU A 391 27.57 2.71 -1.20
CA LEU A 391 28.59 1.69 -1.49
C LEU A 391 29.86 2.30 -2.12
N LYS A 392 29.70 3.33 -2.95
CA LYS A 392 30.82 4.10 -3.50
C LYS A 392 31.65 4.77 -2.41
N GLY A 393 31.00 5.33 -1.40
CA GLY A 393 31.65 5.89 -0.22
C GLY A 393 32.53 4.88 0.52
N ILE A 394 32.00 3.67 0.73
CA ILE A 394 32.70 2.59 1.44
C ILE A 394 34.02 2.23 0.74
N PHE A 395 33.98 1.92 -0.56
CA PHE A 395 35.20 1.44 -1.23
C PHE A 395 36.27 2.53 -1.37
N VAL A 396 35.87 3.81 -1.47
CA VAL A 396 36.81 4.94 -1.51
C VAL A 396 37.48 5.14 -0.16
N ILE A 397 36.69 5.14 0.93
CA ILE A 397 37.23 5.35 2.28
C ILE A 397 38.19 4.23 2.69
N PHE A 398 37.82 2.98 2.44
CA PHE A 398 38.64 1.85 2.87
C PHE A 398 39.80 1.54 1.92
N ASP A 399 39.86 2.23 0.77
CA ASP A 399 40.84 1.98 -0.28
C ASP A 399 40.80 0.52 -0.77
N VAL A 400 39.59 0.01 -0.94
CA VAL A 400 39.32 -1.38 -1.36
C VAL A 400 38.78 -1.38 -2.79
N ARG A 401 39.05 -2.46 -3.54
CA ARG A 401 38.52 -2.59 -4.90
C ARG A 401 36.98 -2.57 -4.89
N PRO A 402 36.32 -1.82 -5.79
CA PRO A 402 34.86 -1.71 -5.81
C PRO A 402 34.14 -3.06 -5.85
N PHE A 403 34.68 -4.01 -6.62
CA PHE A 403 34.11 -5.35 -6.78
C PHE A 403 33.83 -6.06 -5.45
N TYR A 404 34.79 -6.04 -4.51
CA TYR A 404 34.60 -6.70 -3.21
C TYR A 404 33.50 -6.03 -2.38
N VAL A 405 33.47 -4.70 -2.36
CA VAL A 405 32.45 -3.96 -1.60
C VAL A 405 31.06 -4.20 -2.17
N TYR A 406 30.90 -4.15 -3.49
CA TYR A 406 29.61 -4.47 -4.11
C TYR A 406 29.19 -5.92 -3.84
N PHE A 407 30.09 -6.88 -4.03
CA PHE A 407 29.79 -8.30 -3.80
C PHE A 407 29.38 -8.57 -2.35
N PHE A 408 30.21 -8.21 -1.37
CA PHE A 408 29.90 -8.47 0.04
C PHE A 408 28.65 -7.73 0.53
N SER A 409 28.46 -6.46 0.15
CA SER A 409 27.27 -5.72 0.55
C SER A 409 26.00 -6.31 -0.06
N ILE A 410 26.01 -6.70 -1.33
CA ILE A 410 24.87 -7.35 -1.97
C ILE A 410 24.60 -8.71 -1.34
N THR A 411 25.65 -9.53 -1.08
CA THR A 411 25.49 -10.84 -0.46
C THR A 411 24.96 -10.74 0.96
N ILE A 412 25.46 -9.80 1.79
CA ILE A 412 24.96 -9.59 3.15
C ILE A 412 23.51 -9.11 3.12
N PHE A 413 23.19 -8.14 2.25
CA PHE A 413 21.82 -7.64 2.10
C PHE A 413 20.86 -8.74 1.65
N ALA A 414 21.26 -9.54 0.65
CA ALA A 414 20.50 -10.69 0.19
C ALA A 414 20.31 -11.71 1.31
N ALA A 415 21.37 -12.09 2.04
CA ALA A 415 21.29 -13.04 3.14
C ALA A 415 20.33 -12.58 4.25
N LEU A 416 20.42 -11.31 4.69
CA LEU A 416 19.52 -10.76 5.71
C LEU A 416 18.07 -10.75 5.23
N THR A 417 17.84 -10.31 4.00
CA THR A 417 16.50 -10.28 3.39
C THR A 417 15.94 -11.69 3.27
N THR A 418 16.75 -12.64 2.81
CA THR A 418 16.39 -14.06 2.67
C THR A 418 16.03 -14.69 4.01
N VAL A 419 16.78 -14.42 5.09
CA VAL A 419 16.45 -14.93 6.44
C VAL A 419 15.09 -14.40 6.91
N VAL A 420 14.84 -13.10 6.76
CA VAL A 420 13.56 -12.48 7.15
C VAL A 420 12.41 -13.05 6.32
N LEU A 421 12.58 -13.17 5.00
CA LEU A 421 11.56 -13.71 4.12
C LEU A 421 11.30 -15.20 4.34
N PHE A 422 12.33 -16.01 4.61
CA PHE A 422 12.15 -17.41 4.99
C PHE A 422 11.37 -17.55 6.28
N TYR A 423 11.66 -16.72 7.29
CA TYR A 423 10.89 -16.72 8.53
C TYR A 423 9.38 -16.55 8.25
N PHE A 424 9.02 -15.54 7.44
CA PHE A 424 7.62 -15.30 7.09
C PHE A 424 7.01 -16.35 6.15
N GLN A 425 7.81 -16.94 5.26
CA GLN A 425 7.35 -18.05 4.43
C GLN A 425 7.02 -19.28 5.30
N PHE A 426 7.88 -19.64 6.24
CA PHE A 426 7.64 -20.79 7.13
C PHE A 426 6.50 -20.53 8.13
N SER A 427 6.33 -19.29 8.61
CA SER A 427 5.29 -18.98 9.60
C SER A 427 3.91 -18.77 8.97
N ALA A 428 3.85 -18.16 7.78
CA ALA A 428 2.61 -17.63 7.22
C ALA A 428 2.42 -17.89 5.71
N ASN A 429 3.32 -18.62 5.04
CA ASN A 429 3.31 -18.79 3.58
C ASN A 429 3.25 -17.44 2.83
N ALA A 430 3.97 -16.44 3.34
CA ALA A 430 3.86 -15.06 2.89
C ALA A 430 4.03 -14.88 1.37
N PHE A 431 4.92 -15.64 0.71
CA PHE A 431 5.10 -15.55 -0.73
C PHE A 431 3.87 -16.01 -1.52
N ASP A 432 3.19 -17.06 -1.06
CA ASP A 432 2.00 -17.58 -1.73
C ASP A 432 0.87 -16.57 -1.66
N TYR A 433 0.65 -15.98 -0.48
CA TYR A 433 -0.36 -14.94 -0.29
C TYR A 433 -0.02 -13.62 -1.00
N ILE A 434 1.25 -13.18 -1.00
CA ILE A 434 1.69 -12.00 -1.76
C ILE A 434 1.50 -12.25 -3.26
N SER A 435 1.90 -13.42 -3.78
CA SER A 435 1.73 -13.77 -5.19
C SER A 435 0.25 -13.79 -5.58
N LEU A 436 -0.60 -14.37 -4.73
CA LEU A 436 -2.05 -14.38 -4.92
C LEU A 436 -2.63 -12.96 -4.92
N ALA A 437 -2.28 -12.13 -3.93
CA ALA A 437 -2.75 -10.76 -3.83
C ALA A 437 -2.34 -9.93 -5.05
N ILE A 438 -1.08 -10.02 -5.48
CA ILE A 438 -0.62 -9.35 -6.69
C ILE A 438 -1.45 -9.82 -7.88
N LYS A 439 -1.59 -11.13 -8.13
CA LYS A 439 -2.39 -11.63 -9.27
C LYS A 439 -3.86 -11.20 -9.23
N GLN A 440 -4.44 -11.04 -8.03
CA GLN A 440 -5.82 -10.57 -7.87
C GLN A 440 -6.00 -9.11 -8.29
N PHE A 441 -4.97 -8.27 -8.15
CA PHE A 441 -5.06 -6.82 -8.39
C PHE A 441 -4.09 -6.28 -9.45
N SER A 442 -3.20 -7.10 -10.03
CA SER A 442 -2.19 -6.71 -11.05
C SER A 442 -2.73 -6.72 -12.49
N LEU A 443 -4.04 -6.83 -12.65
CA LEU A 443 -4.77 -6.72 -13.93
C LEU A 443 -5.90 -5.66 -13.84
N LEU A 444 -5.72 -4.67 -12.96
CA LEU A 444 -6.48 -3.43 -12.94
C LEU A 444 -5.74 -2.34 -13.71
#